data_AF-A0A7X8C3G8-F1
#
_entry.id   AF-A0A7X8C3G8-F1
#
_cell.length_a   1.000
_cell.length_b   1.000
_cell.length_c   1.000
_cell.angle_alpha   90.00
_cell.angle_beta   90.00
_cell.angle_gamma   90.00
#
_symmetry.space_group_name_H-M   'P 1'
#
loop_
_entity.id
_entity.type
_entity.pdbx_description
1 polymer ?
#
loop_
_entity_poly.entity_id
_entity_poly.type
_entity_poly.pdbx_seq_one_letter_code
_entity_poly.pdbx_strand_id
1 'polypeptide(L)'
;MKYSELAVKKLLKIKDLNIEDQVKVNILNFIRAIHLNEEDFIESAYGSQFFGELPMTFQKNEGQVMGLITATVDGEVRKYVFNDRGYEPLENLLVLVEE
;
A
#
# COMPACT_ATOMS: atom_id res chain seq x y z
N MET A 1 -6.05 -3.82 5.98
CA MET A 1 -6.15 -5.13 5.28
C MET A 1 -4.83 -5.89 5.39
N LYS A 2 -4.88 -7.15 5.80
CA LYS A 2 -3.70 -8.02 5.87
C LYS A 2 -3.29 -8.53 4.48
N TYR A 3 -1.99 -8.68 4.28
CA TYR A 3 -1.42 -9.29 3.10
C TYR A 3 -1.75 -10.79 3.03
N SER A 4 -2.05 -11.27 1.83
CA SER A 4 -2.19 -12.70 1.52
C SER A 4 -1.96 -12.91 0.03
N GLU A 5 -1.02 -13.79 -0.32
CA GLU A 5 -0.72 -14.16 -1.72
C GLU A 5 -1.98 -14.63 -2.47
N LEU A 6 -2.89 -15.31 -1.77
CA LEU A 6 -4.16 -15.75 -2.35
C LEU A 6 -5.09 -14.58 -2.67
N ALA A 7 -5.17 -13.58 -1.78
CA ALA A 7 -6.00 -12.40 -2.00
C ALA A 7 -5.48 -11.58 -3.20
N VAL A 8 -4.17 -11.39 -3.29
CA VAL A 8 -3.54 -10.67 -4.41
C VAL A 8 -3.82 -11.38 -5.74
N LYS A 9 -3.58 -12.70 -5.81
CA LYS A 9 -3.84 -13.49 -7.02
C LYS A 9 -5.31 -13.49 -7.45
N LYS A 10 -6.25 -13.41 -6.51
CA LYS A 10 -7.68 -13.31 -6.83
C LYS A 10 -7.99 -11.97 -7.48
N LEU A 11 -7.51 -10.88 -6.88
CA LEU A 11 -7.78 -9.54 -7.38
C LEU A 11 -7.11 -9.27 -8.74
N LEU A 12 -5.88 -9.77 -8.95
CA LEU A 12 -5.17 -9.70 -10.24
C LEU A 12 -5.90 -10.39 -11.41
N LYS A 13 -6.85 -11.29 -11.14
CA LYS A 13 -7.63 -11.99 -12.18
C LYS A 13 -8.90 -11.24 -12.60
N ILE A 14 -9.28 -10.22 -11.85
CA ILE A 14 -10.47 -9.41 -12.14
C ILE A 14 -10.08 -8.43 -13.25
N LYS A 15 -10.80 -8.47 -14.38
CA LYS A 15 -10.51 -7.60 -15.53
C LYS A 15 -10.85 -6.14 -15.28
N ASP A 16 -12.02 -5.90 -14.68
CA ASP A 16 -12.57 -4.55 -14.50
C ASP A 16 -12.65 -4.25 -12.99
N LEU A 17 -11.52 -3.83 -12.42
CA LEU A 17 -11.45 -3.40 -11.03
C LEU A 17 -12.00 -1.97 -10.91
N ASN A 18 -12.91 -1.75 -9.96
CA ASN A 18 -13.26 -0.39 -9.54
C ASN A 18 -12.03 0.29 -8.91
N ILE A 19 -12.07 1.63 -8.78
CA ILE A 19 -10.94 2.42 -8.27
C ILE A 19 -10.47 1.93 -6.90
N GLU A 20 -11.40 1.60 -6.00
CA GLU A 20 -11.06 1.13 -4.66
C GLU A 20 -10.26 -0.17 -4.72
N ASP A 21 -10.71 -1.14 -5.52
CA ASP A 21 -10.02 -2.42 -5.66
C ASP A 21 -8.70 -2.27 -6.43
N GLN A 22 -8.57 -1.30 -7.34
CA GLN A 22 -7.28 -0.94 -7.94
C GLN A 22 -6.29 -0.44 -6.87
N VAL A 23 -6.71 0.45 -5.96
CA VAL A 23 -5.88 0.89 -4.82
C VAL A 23 -5.43 -0.34 -4.02
N LYS A 24 -6.36 -1.22 -3.64
CA LYS A 24 -6.05 -2.44 -2.85
C LYS A 24 -5.03 -3.32 -3.54
N VAL A 25 -5.23 -3.59 -4.84
CA VAL A 25 -4.32 -4.42 -5.64
C VAL A 25 -2.94 -3.82 -5.74
N ASN A 26 -2.84 -2.52 -6.00
CA ASN A 26 -1.55 -1.85 -6.13
C ASN A 26 -0.75 -1.92 -4.83
N ILE A 27 -1.40 -1.66 -3.68
CA ILE A 27 -0.74 -1.77 -2.38
C ILE A 27 -0.32 -3.21 -2.09
N LEU A 28 -1.21 -4.17 -2.28
CA LEU A 28 -0.90 -5.58 -2.02
C LEU A 28 0.16 -6.14 -2.96
N ASN A 29 0.22 -5.68 -4.21
CA ASN A 29 1.28 -6.03 -5.16
C ASN A 29 2.62 -5.43 -4.75
N PHE A 30 2.64 -4.21 -4.22
CA PHE A 30 3.87 -3.62 -3.68
C PHE A 30 4.40 -4.45 -2.51
N ILE A 31 3.53 -4.81 -1.56
CA ILE A 31 3.89 -5.69 -0.44
C ILE A 31 4.36 -7.06 -0.95
N ARG A 32 3.68 -7.62 -1.96
CA ARG A 32 4.09 -8.86 -2.61
C ARG A 32 5.51 -8.78 -3.18
N ALA A 33 5.89 -7.66 -3.77
CA ALA A 33 7.23 -7.47 -4.33
C ALA A 33 8.31 -7.56 -3.24
N ILE A 34 8.08 -6.94 -2.07
CA ILE A 34 8.96 -7.04 -0.89
C ILE A 34 9.18 -8.51 -0.51
N HIS A 35 8.11 -9.30 -0.42
CA HIS A 35 8.21 -10.75 -0.13
C HIS A 35 8.96 -11.53 -1.21
N LEU A 36 8.66 -11.27 -2.48
CA LEU A 36 9.28 -12.00 -3.61
C LEU A 36 10.76 -11.69 -3.77
N ASN A 37 11.18 -10.50 -3.38
CA ASN A 37 12.57 -10.06 -3.40
C ASN A 37 13.32 -10.39 -2.10
N GLU A 38 12.64 -10.97 -1.11
CA GLU A 38 13.20 -11.27 0.22
C GLU A 38 13.80 -10.02 0.89
N GLU A 39 13.16 -8.86 0.68
CA GLU A 39 13.62 -7.58 1.23
C GLU A 39 13.38 -7.53 2.75
N ASP A 40 14.38 -7.11 3.51
CA ASP A 40 14.18 -6.72 4.90
C ASP A 40 13.45 -5.39 4.94
N PHE A 41 12.17 -5.42 5.31
CA PHE A 41 11.34 -4.22 5.33
C PHE A 41 11.91 -3.11 6.23
N ILE A 42 12.53 -3.45 7.36
CA ILE A 42 13.04 -2.47 8.32
C ILE A 42 14.26 -1.76 7.73
N GLU A 43 15.20 -2.52 7.20
CA GLU A 43 16.45 -2.00 6.61
C GLU A 43 16.25 -1.36 5.23
N SER A 44 15.14 -1.65 4.54
CA SER A 44 14.86 -1.11 3.21
C SER A 44 14.25 0.28 3.24
N ALA A 45 14.67 1.14 2.30
CA ALA A 45 14.03 2.42 2.01
C ALA A 45 13.19 2.35 0.74
N TYR A 46 12.05 3.04 0.71
CA TYR A 46 11.11 3.07 -0.41
C TYR A 46 10.85 4.51 -0.86
N GLY A 47 10.91 4.74 -2.17
CA GLY A 47 10.68 6.04 -2.81
C GLY A 47 10.04 5.87 -4.18
N SER A 48 9.05 4.98 -4.27
CA SER A 48 8.48 4.54 -5.54
C SER A 48 7.24 5.34 -5.91
N GLN A 49 7.12 5.66 -7.19
CA GLN A 49 5.95 6.33 -7.76
C GLN A 49 5.31 5.41 -8.81
N PHE A 50 4.04 5.11 -8.61
CA PHE A 50 3.20 4.43 -9.59
C PHE A 50 2.47 5.49 -10.41
N PHE A 51 2.86 5.59 -11.67
CA PHE A 51 2.23 6.45 -12.66
C PHE A 51 1.30 5.61 -13.53
N GLY A 52 0.00 5.70 -13.27
CA GLY A 52 -1.08 5.08 -14.04
C GLY A 52 -2.33 5.95 -13.96
N GLU A 53 -3.51 5.38 -14.22
CA GLU A 53 -4.80 6.09 -14.04
C GLU A 53 -5.03 6.54 -12.59
N LEU A 54 -4.38 5.85 -11.65
CA LEU A 54 -4.38 6.16 -10.22
C LEU A 54 -2.95 6.46 -9.74
N PRO A 55 -2.54 7.73 -9.66
CA PRO A 55 -1.24 8.11 -9.14
C PRO A 55 -1.08 7.69 -7.67
N MET A 56 -0.03 6.91 -7.39
CA MET A 56 0.30 6.45 -6.04
C MET A 56 1.78 6.62 -5.72
N THR A 57 2.10 6.96 -4.48
CA THR A 57 3.48 7.01 -3.99
C THR A 57 3.65 6.09 -2.78
N PHE A 58 4.77 5.37 -2.72
CA PHE A 58 5.15 4.51 -1.60
C PHE A 58 6.47 5.06 -1.01
N GLN A 59 6.41 5.52 0.23
CA GLN A 59 7.52 6.20 0.90
C GLN A 59 7.86 5.56 2.24
N LYS A 60 9.15 5.35 2.49
CA LYS A 60 9.68 4.85 3.75
C LYS A 60 11.18 5.10 3.83
N ASN A 61 11.69 5.47 5.00
CA ASN A 61 13.13 5.49 5.28
C ASN A 61 13.58 4.20 5.98
N GLU A 62 14.87 3.88 5.86
CA GLU A 62 15.53 2.83 6.64
C GLU A 62 15.29 3.01 8.15
N GLY A 63 15.11 1.91 8.88
CA GLY A 63 14.83 1.87 10.31
C GLY A 63 13.38 2.18 10.69
N GLN A 64 12.52 2.64 9.77
CA GLN A 64 11.10 2.84 10.06
C GLN A 64 10.33 1.52 10.07
N VAL A 65 9.35 1.40 10.98
CA VAL A 65 8.50 0.20 11.10
C VAL A 65 7.24 0.24 10.23
N MET A 66 6.95 1.40 9.63
CA MET A 66 5.81 1.63 8.73
C MET A 66 6.24 2.55 7.59
N GLY A 67 5.70 2.33 6.39
CA GLY A 67 5.77 3.25 5.27
C GLY A 67 4.44 3.99 5.07
N LEU A 68 4.49 5.09 4.32
CA LEU A 68 3.34 5.90 3.92
C LEU A 68 3.01 5.66 2.45
N ILE A 69 1.73 5.47 2.17
CA ILE A 69 1.16 5.47 0.83
C ILE A 69 0.30 6.70 0.67
N THR A 70 0.45 7.39 -0.45
CA THR A 70 -0.46 8.45 -0.87
C THR A 70 -1.06 8.07 -2.21
N ALA A 71 -2.39 8.03 -2.31
CA ALA A 71 -3.12 7.80 -3.54
C ALA A 71 -3.97 9.04 -3.85
N THR A 72 -4.01 9.46 -5.11
CA THR A 72 -4.91 10.55 -5.55
C THR A 72 -6.05 9.97 -6.37
N VAL A 73 -7.26 9.98 -5.83
CA VAL A 73 -8.49 9.44 -6.45
C VAL A 73 -9.42 10.60 -6.71
N ASP A 74 -9.79 10.86 -7.97
CA ASP A 74 -10.75 11.91 -8.33
C ASP A 74 -10.41 13.31 -7.75
N GLY A 75 -9.12 13.60 -7.57
CA GLY A 75 -8.62 14.83 -6.96
C GLY A 75 -8.53 14.82 -5.43
N GLU A 76 -9.06 13.78 -4.77
CA GLU A 76 -8.94 13.56 -3.33
C GLU A 76 -7.67 12.78 -2.98
N VAL A 77 -6.98 13.25 -1.95
CA VAL A 77 -5.77 12.59 -1.43
C VAL A 77 -6.17 11.61 -0.33
N ARG A 78 -5.91 10.32 -0.55
CA ARG A 78 -6.11 9.25 0.42
C ARG A 78 -4.77 8.72 0.91
N LYS A 79 -4.61 8.60 2.22
CA LYS A 79 -3.37 8.14 2.85
C LYS A 79 -3.54 6.81 3.54
N TYR A 80 -2.54 5.95 3.42
CA TYR A 80 -2.49 4.65 4.07
C TYR A 80 -1.11 4.45 4.69
N VAL A 81 -1.04 3.70 5.78
CA VAL A 81 0.24 3.17 6.29
C VAL A 81 0.37 1.70 5.86
N PHE A 82 1.60 1.24 5.65
CA PHE A 82 1.84 -0.15 5.30
C PHE A 82 3.12 -0.71 5.94
N ASN A 83 3.16 -2.03 6.03
CA ASN A 83 4.35 -2.82 6.28
C ASN A 83 4.36 -4.08 5.40
N ASP A 84 5.34 -4.95 5.61
CA ASP A 84 5.44 -6.27 4.97
C ASP A 84 4.22 -7.16 5.23
N ARG A 85 3.36 -6.86 6.20
CA ARG A 85 2.21 -7.69 6.58
C ARG A 85 0.86 -7.15 6.12
N GLY A 86 0.79 -5.94 5.60
CA GLY A 86 -0.47 -5.33 5.20
C GLY A 86 -0.44 -3.81 5.23
N TYR A 87 -1.63 -3.21 5.17
CA TYR A 87 -1.78 -1.76 5.18
C TYR A 87 -3.10 -1.35 5.83
N GLU A 88 -3.22 -0.11 6.29
CA GLU A 88 -4.44 0.46 6.86
C GLU A 88 -4.63 1.92 6.44
N PRO A 89 -5.87 2.42 6.31
CA PRO A 89 -6.12 3.85 6.11
C PRO A 89 -5.52 4.64 7.27
N LEU A 90 -4.83 5.73 6.96
CA LEU A 90 -4.19 6.58 7.97
C LEU A 90 -5.24 7.24 8.90
N GLU A 91 -6.42 7.55 8.36
CA GLU A 91 -7.54 8.13 9.10
C GLU A 91 -7.94 7.28 10.32
N ASN A 92 -7.92 5.95 10.19
CA ASN A 92 -8.26 5.04 11.29
C ASN A 92 -7.25 5.11 12.45
N LEU A 93 -6.00 5.52 12.17
CA LEU A 93 -4.97 5.67 13.20
C LEU A 93 -5.02 7.02 13.88
N LEU A 94 -5.46 8.07 13.19
CA LEU A 94 -5.57 9.41 13.78
C LEU A 94 -6.69 9.47 14.83
N VAL A 95 -7.78 8.72 14.62
CA VAL A 95 -8.87 8.57 15.60
C VAL A 95 -8.35 8.04 16.95
N LEU A 96 -7.28 7.23 16.95
CA LEU A 96 -6.71 6.65 18.17
C LEU A 96 -5.82 7.62 18.97
N VAL A 97 -5.46 8.78 18.41
CA VAL A 97 -4.59 9.78 19.05
C VAL A 97 -5.39 10.89 19.72
N GLU A 98 -6.70 10.96 19.44
CA GLU A 98 -7.62 11.96 20.00
C GLU A 98 -8.37 11.47 21.27
N GLU A 99 -8.02 10.28 21.80
CA GLU A 99 -8.45 9.75 23.11
C GLU A 99 -7.33 9.91 24.18
#